data_AF-A0A182PRC3-F1
#
_entry.id   AF-A0A182PRC3-F1
#
_cell.length_a   1.000
_cell.length_b   1.000
_cell.length_c   1.000
_cell.angle_alpha   90.00
_cell.angle_beta   90.00
_cell.angle_gamma   90.00
#
_symmetry.space_group_name_H-M   'P 1'
#
loop_
_entity.id
_entity.type
_entity.pdbx_description
1 polymer ?
#
loop_
_entity_poly.entity_id
_entity_poly.type
_entity_poly.pdbx_seq_one_letter_code
_entity_poly.pdbx_strand_id
1 'polypeptide(L)' 'MIDWMSYLSVVSTLAFVVFFAVGPGSIPWMITAELFSQGPRPSAMAIAVLVNWMANFVVGIGFPSLKAFF' A
#
# COMPACT_ATOMS: atom_id res chain seq x y z
N MET A 1 8.17 10.88 -26.27
CA MET A 1 8.71 10.57 -24.93
C MET A 1 10.22 10.56 -25.09
N ILE A 2 10.98 11.20 -24.20
CA ILE A 2 12.44 11.14 -24.32
C ILE A 2 12.87 9.80 -23.73
N ASP A 3 13.60 8.98 -24.48
CA ASP A 3 13.83 7.56 -24.14
C ASP A 3 14.39 7.33 -22.73
N TRP A 4 15.26 8.22 -22.25
CA TRP A 4 15.81 8.16 -20.89
C TRP A 4 14.75 8.29 -19.78
N MET A 5 13.66 9.02 -20.04
CA MET A 5 12.56 9.20 -19.08
C MET A 5 11.74 7.91 -18.92
N SER A 6 11.63 7.11 -19.99
CA SER A 6 10.97 5.81 -19.95
C SER A 6 11.76 4.84 -19.07
N TYR A 7 13.08 4.78 -19.24
CA TYR A 7 13.96 3.96 -18.40
C TYR A 7 13.89 4.39 -16.94
N LEU A 8 13.94 5.69 -16.66
CA LEU A 8 13.83 6.22 -15.30
C LEU A 8 12.49 5.86 -14.64
N SER A 9 11.38 5.96 -15.37
CA SER A 9 10.04 5.61 -14.88
C SER A 9 9.93 4.13 -14.50
N VAL A 10 10.48 3.24 -15.35
CA VAL A 10 10.50 1.80 -15.08
C VAL A 10 11.33 1.49 -13.83
N VAL A 11 12.56 2.00 -13.74
CA VAL A 11 13.44 1.76 -12.58
C VAL A 11 12.80 2.29 -11.29
N SER A 12 12.19 3.47 -11.34
CA SER A 12 11.53 4.08 -10.18
C SER A 12 10.33 3.27 -9.71
N THR A 13 9.53 2.74 -10.65
CA THR A 13 8.38 1.89 -10.34
C THR A 13 8.82 0.57 -9.71
N LEU A 14 9.86 -0.07 -10.25
CA LEU A 14 10.40 -1.32 -9.71
C LEU A 14 11.00 -1.11 -8.31
N ALA A 15 11.77 -0.04 -8.12
CA ALA A 15 12.31 0.31 -6.80
C ALA A 15 11.19 0.51 -5.77
N PHE A 16 10.13 1.23 -6.13
CA PHE A 16 8.95 1.38 -5.28
C PHE A 16 8.34 0.04 -4.87
N VAL A 17 8.15 -0.89 -5.82
CA VAL A 17 7.60 -2.22 -5.55
C VAL A 17 8.51 -3.03 -4.60
N VAL A 18 9.83 -2.97 -4.79
CA VAL A 18 10.79 -3.67 -3.91
C VAL A 18 10.72 -3.13 -2.49
N PHE A 19 10.77 -1.81 -2.30
CA PHE A 19 10.69 -1.23 -0.96
C PHE A 19 9.33 -1.46 -0.30
N PHE A 20 8.24 -1.44 -1.08
CA PHE A 20 6.91 -1.79 -0.59
C PHE A 20 6.87 -3.24 -0.08
N ALA A 21 7.38 -4.19 -0.86
CA ALA A 21 7.35 -5.61 -0.52
C ALA A 21 8.18 -5.94 0.74
N VAL A 22 9.34 -5.28 0.92
CA VAL A 22 10.22 -5.51 2.08
C VAL A 22 9.65 -4.93 3.37
N GLY A 23 8.89 -3.83 3.29
CA GLY A 23 8.37 -3.16 4.48
C GLY A 23 6.84 -3.06 4.52
N PRO A 24 6.25 -2.00 3.93
CA PRO A 24 4.82 -1.69 4.05
C PRO A 24 3.86 -2.83 3.65
N GLY A 25 4.28 -3.76 2.80
CA GLY A 25 3.45 -4.87 2.35
C GLY A 25 3.16 -5.92 3.42
N SER A 26 4.14 -6.23 4.28
CA SER A 26 4.06 -7.33 5.26
C SER A 26 4.08 -6.85 6.72
N ILE A 27 4.83 -5.78 7.01
CA ILE A 27 5.04 -5.28 8.38
C ILE A 27 3.73 -4.90 9.08
N PRO A 28 2.78 -4.16 8.46
CA PRO A 28 1.54 -3.78 9.15
C PRO A 28 0.73 -4.99 9.63
N TRP A 29 0.66 -6.05 8.82
CA TRP A 29 -0.07 -7.28 9.17
C TRP A 29 0.57 -8.03 10.34
N MET A 30 1.91 -8.08 10.37
CA MET A 30 2.66 -8.68 11.46
C MET A 30 2.47 -7.88 12.75
N ILE A 31 2.64 -6.56 12.70
CA ILE A 31 2.49 -5.68 13.87
C ILE A 31 1.07 -5.78 14.44
N THR A 32 0.03 -5.78 13.60
CA THR A 32 -1.35 -5.90 14.11
C THR A 32 -1.61 -7.24 14.79
N ALA A 33 -0.91 -8.31 14.43
CA ALA A 33 -1.04 -9.61 15.08
C ALA A 33 -0.26 -9.70 16.40
N GLU A 34 0.86 -8.99 16.53
CA GLU A 34 1.78 -9.06 17.66
C GLU A 34 1.54 -7.99 18.73
N LEU A 35 1.04 -6.82 18.33
CA LEU A 35 0.86 -5.65 19.21
C LEU A 35 -0.25 -5.85 20.25
N PHE A 36 -1.26 -6.68 19.94
CA PHE A 36 -2.45 -6.86 20.77
C PHE A 36 -2.44 -8.21 21.50
N SER A 37 -2.86 -8.17 22.78
CA SER A 37 -3.15 -9.37 23.56
C SER A 37 -4.31 -10.17 22.95
N GLN A 38 -4.42 -11.45 23.29
CA GLN A 38 -5.35 -12.38 22.62
C GLN A 38 -6.82 -11.93 22.63
N GLY A 39 -7.29 -11.29 23.70
CA GLY A 39 -8.66 -10.80 23.82
C GLY A 39 -9.04 -9.74 22.77
N PRO A 40 -8.38 -8.57 22.74
CA PRO A 40 -8.70 -7.51 21.78
C PRO A 40 -8.21 -7.77 20.35
N ARG A 41 -7.30 -8.73 20.14
CA ARG A 41 -6.65 -8.98 18.83
C ARG A 41 -7.64 -9.18 17.68
N PRO A 42 -8.70 -10.00 17.77
CA PRO A 42 -9.63 -10.18 16.66
C PRO A 42 -10.31 -8.88 16.23
N SER A 43 -10.73 -8.05 17.20
CA SER A 43 -11.35 -6.75 16.92
C SER A 43 -10.36 -5.75 16.32
N ALA A 44 -9.13 -5.71 16.83
CA ALA A 44 -8.09 -4.85 16.29
C ALA A 44 -7.72 -5.23 14.84
N MET A 45 -7.59 -6.52 14.56
CA MET A 45 -7.34 -7.04 13.21
C MET A 45 -8.50 -6.68 12.25
N ALA A 46 -9.75 -6.78 12.69
CA ALA A 46 -10.90 -6.40 11.87
C ALA A 46 -10.88 -4.91 11.49
N ILE A 47 -10.53 -4.02 12.43
CA ILE A 47 -10.39 -2.58 12.16
C ILE A 47 -9.22 -2.33 11.20
N ALA A 48 -8.08 -3.00 11.39
CA ALA A 48 -6.94 -2.85 10.49
C ALA A 48 -7.28 -3.26 9.04
N VAL A 49 -8.00 -4.38 8.87
CA VAL A 49 -8.50 -4.84 7.57
C VAL A 49 -9.48 -3.82 6.97
N LEU A 50 -10.42 -3.29 7.76
CA LEU A 50 -11.36 -2.26 7.30
C LEU A 50 -10.63 -1.02 6.78
N VAL A 51 -9.66 -0.50 7.54
CA VAL A 51 -8.85 0.67 7.13
C VAL A 51 -8.07 0.37 5.85
N ASN A 52 -7.48 -0.82 5.73
CA ASN A 52 -6.76 -1.25 4.52
C ASN A 52 -7.69 -1.24 3.28
N TRP A 53 -8.87 -1.82 3.39
CA TRP A 53 -9.82 -1.87 2.27
C TRP A 53 -10.40 -0.51 1.91
N MET A 54 -10.66 0.35 2.91
CA MET A 54 -11.06 1.73 2.64
C MET A 54 -9.96 2.51 1.90
N ALA A 55 -8.70 2.38 2.32
CA ALA A 55 -7.59 3.02 1.63
C ALA A 55 -7.45 2.50 0.19
N ASN A 56 -7.54 1.18 -0.01
CA ASN A 56 -7.52 0.57 -1.35
C ASN A 56 -8.66 1.09 -2.23
N PHE A 57 -9.87 1.25 -1.69
CA PHE A 57 -11.00 1.80 -2.41
C PHE A 57 -10.75 3.25 -2.85
N VAL A 58 -10.30 4.11 -1.93
CA VAL A 58 -10.01 5.52 -2.21
C VAL A 58 -8.93 5.65 -3.28
N VAL A 59 -7.83 4.90 -3.16
CA VAL A 59 -6.73 4.94 -4.13
C VAL A 59 -7.17 4.36 -5.48
N GLY A 60 -7.89 3.23 -5.46
CA GLY A 60 -8.33 2.53 -6.67
C GLY A 60 -9.26 3.37 -7.56
N ILE A 61 -10.15 4.15 -6.94
CA ILE A 61 -11.05 5.07 -7.68
C ILE A 61 -10.40 6.43 -7.92
N GLY A 62 -9.58 6.94 -6.99
CA GLY A 62 -9.00 8.27 -7.06
C GLY A 62 -7.85 8.40 -8.06
N PHE A 63 -7.03 7.36 -8.23
CA PHE A 63 -5.83 7.44 -9.07
C PHE A 63 -6.13 7.68 -10.56
N PRO A 64 -7.12 7.03 -11.21
CA PRO A 64 -7.48 7.35 -12.58
C PRO A 64 -7.85 8.82 -12.80
N SER A 65 -8.61 9.41 -11.87
CA SER A 65 -8.99 10.82 -11.92
C SER A 65 -7.79 11.74 -11.77
N LEU A 66 -6.86 11.41 -10.86
CA LEU A 66 -5.61 12.14 -10.69
C LEU A 66 -4.75 12.10 -11.96
N LYS A 67 -4.63 10.92 -12.58
CA LYS A 67 -3.91 10.72 -13.84
C LYS A 67 -4.56 11.47 -15.02
N ALA A 68 -5.88 11.65 -15.01
CA ALA A 68 -6.57 12.39 -16.07
C ALA A 68 -6.44 13.91 -15.90
N PHE A 69 -6.21 14.39 -14.67
CA PHE A 69 -6.04 15.80 -14.35
C PHE A 69 -4.65 16.35 -14.68
N PHE A 70 -3.61 15.51 -14.62
CA PHE A 70 -2.21 15.84 -14.93
C PHE A 70 -1.78 15.27 -16.29
#